data_AF-A0A662RTE8-F1
#
_entry.id   AF-A0A662RTE8-F1
#
_cell.length_a   1.000
_cell.length_b   1.000
_cell.length_c   1.000
_cell.angle_alpha   90.00
_cell.angle_beta   90.00
_cell.angle_gamma   90.00
#
_symmetry.space_group_name_H-M   'P 1'
#
loop_
_entity.id
_entity.type
_entity.pdbx_description
1 polymer ?
#
loop_
_entity_poly.entity_id
_entity_poly.type
_entity_poly.pdbx_seq_one_letter_code
_entity_poly.pdbx_strand_id
1 'polypeptide(L)'
;MNMRHGAARHHAYEDDIARCGVLALLLEVSAYPKPGNVSRMHDFPDTKYEHFMASAVALFPVFRYAALIGVTGKTGGNIGRLVREGVEESMRWQSGGNTHFGSILLFIPLAMAAGKSHEQLHDGSYTAMMMEMREHAIEIMRESTVEDAVQLYNAFQKANVRVQHVDDLDVRDPDAVNEILRRGLTLHDILSISASYDTVSAELVGGFPRSFKYADLILEMSSTCTDTRMQCNLTEIARHNARRRHISGKHIISDVISYAYIHLLASEEDTFVRMKFGAEKSRYVRERAAELLKKLNGYFVYDNVYDNHNNYNEIEKYDDELITHGINPGTSADIIAAAIFIALLCGLKI
;
A
#
# COMPACT_ATOMS: atom_id res chain seq x y z
N MET A 1 24.03 -40.08 26.87
CA MET A 1 24.91 -39.60 25.78
C MET A 1 24.04 -38.84 24.80
N ASN A 2 24.08 -37.51 24.90
CA ASN A 2 23.52 -36.45 24.05
C ASN A 2 22.52 -36.81 22.93
N MET A 3 21.22 -36.55 23.16
CA MET A 3 20.32 -36.12 22.09
C MET A 3 20.42 -34.59 21.97
N ARG A 4 21.19 -34.13 20.99
CA ARG A 4 21.17 -32.73 20.53
C ARG A 4 19.78 -32.47 19.96
N HIS A 5 18.95 -31.75 20.70
CA HIS A 5 17.78 -31.08 20.14
C HIS A 5 18.31 -30.06 19.13
N GLY A 6 18.10 -30.33 17.84
CA GLY A 6 18.27 -29.32 16.81
C GLY A 6 17.23 -28.23 17.07
N ALA A 7 17.67 -27.10 17.59
CA ALA A 7 16.88 -25.89 17.65
C ALA A 7 16.62 -25.44 16.20
N ALA A 8 15.51 -25.90 15.62
CA ALA A 8 14.93 -25.24 14.47
C ALA A 8 14.66 -23.81 14.91
N ARG A 9 15.32 -22.83 14.28
CA ARG A 9 15.01 -21.42 14.49
C ARG A 9 13.61 -21.19 13.94
N HIS A 10 12.59 -21.35 14.78
CA HIS A 10 11.28 -20.80 14.49
C HIS A 10 11.47 -19.28 14.46
N HIS A 11 11.49 -18.70 13.27
CA HIS A 11 11.34 -17.26 13.14
C HIS A 11 10.01 -16.87 13.76
N ALA A 12 10.03 -15.85 14.62
CA ALA A 12 8.81 -15.40 15.28
C ALA A 12 7.91 -14.76 14.22
N TYR A 13 6.63 -15.14 14.18
CA TYR A 13 5.69 -14.74 13.12
C TYR A 13 5.59 -13.21 12.97
N GLU A 14 5.70 -12.48 14.07
CA GLU A 14 5.72 -11.02 14.08
C GLU A 14 6.95 -10.42 13.35
N ASP A 15 8.09 -11.13 13.33
CA ASP A 15 9.25 -10.70 12.56
C ASP A 15 8.98 -10.83 11.05
N ASP A 16 8.29 -11.89 10.64
CA ASP A 16 7.98 -12.13 9.22
C ASP A 16 6.95 -11.11 8.71
N ILE A 17 5.94 -10.78 9.51
CA ILE A 17 5.02 -9.67 9.20
C ILE A 17 5.79 -8.35 9.07
N ALA A 18 6.67 -8.05 10.02
CA ALA A 18 7.47 -6.82 9.96
C ALA A 18 8.37 -6.77 8.73
N ARG A 19 9.02 -7.89 8.37
CA ARG A 19 9.81 -8.00 7.13
C ARG A 19 8.95 -7.76 5.89
N CYS A 20 7.74 -8.31 5.84
CA CYS A 20 6.80 -8.08 4.74
C CYS A 20 6.42 -6.60 4.65
N GLY A 21 6.15 -5.93 5.77
CA GLY A 21 5.84 -4.50 5.80
C GLY A 21 7.00 -3.65 5.27
N VAL A 22 8.22 -3.89 5.75
CA VAL A 22 9.42 -3.18 5.25
C VAL A 22 9.64 -3.45 3.77
N LEU A 23 9.55 -4.71 3.34
CA LEU A 23 9.76 -5.09 1.95
C LEU A 23 8.70 -4.47 1.03
N ALA A 24 7.44 -4.37 1.47
CA ALA A 24 6.38 -3.74 0.69
C ALA A 24 6.67 -2.27 0.39
N LEU A 25 7.10 -1.50 1.40
CA LEU A 25 7.49 -0.10 1.22
C LEU A 25 8.70 0.04 0.28
N LEU A 26 9.70 -0.83 0.43
CA LEU A 26 10.88 -0.84 -0.43
C LEU A 26 10.53 -1.18 -1.88
N LEU A 27 9.65 -2.16 -2.11
CA LEU A 27 9.20 -2.56 -3.44
C LEU A 27 8.36 -1.46 -4.11
N GLU A 28 7.48 -0.79 -3.36
CA GLU A 28 6.67 0.32 -3.87
C GLU A 28 7.55 1.47 -4.37
N VAL A 29 8.53 1.92 -3.56
CA VAL A 29 9.38 3.04 -3.95
C VAL A 29 10.42 2.63 -5.01
N SER A 30 10.78 1.35 -5.08
CA SER A 30 11.69 0.81 -6.11
C SER A 30 11.01 0.56 -7.46
N ALA A 31 9.68 0.54 -7.50
CA ALA A 31 8.94 0.28 -8.72
C ALA A 31 9.17 1.39 -9.74
N TYR A 32 9.42 0.99 -10.98
CA TYR A 32 9.65 1.90 -12.09
C TYR A 32 9.20 1.26 -13.42
N PRO A 33 8.57 2.04 -14.32
CA PRO A 33 8.21 3.46 -14.17
C PRO A 33 6.97 3.65 -13.28
N LYS A 34 6.97 4.66 -12.41
CA LYS A 34 5.90 4.89 -11.43
C LYS A 34 5.43 6.35 -11.48
N PRO A 35 4.38 6.64 -12.27
CA PRO A 35 4.03 8.00 -12.65
C PRO A 35 3.89 9.01 -11.50
N GLY A 36 4.75 10.03 -11.48
CA GLY A 36 4.63 11.22 -10.64
C GLY A 36 5.12 11.09 -9.19
N ASN A 37 5.51 9.90 -8.74
CA ASN A 37 6.00 9.69 -7.37
C ASN A 37 7.53 9.64 -7.31
N VAL A 38 8.07 9.78 -6.10
CA VAL A 38 9.47 9.40 -5.84
C VAL A 38 9.66 7.93 -6.24
N SER A 39 10.73 7.68 -6.98
CA SER A 39 11.14 6.36 -7.43
C SER A 39 12.65 6.27 -7.48
N ARG A 40 13.20 5.09 -7.77
CA ARG A 40 14.64 4.91 -7.99
C ARG A 40 15.25 5.80 -9.09
N MET A 41 14.41 6.39 -9.95
CA MET A 41 14.83 7.26 -11.07
C MET A 41 14.44 8.73 -10.87
N HIS A 42 13.67 9.06 -9.82
CA HIS A 42 13.14 10.41 -9.62
C HIS A 42 13.08 10.83 -8.14
N ASP A 43 13.66 11.99 -7.85
CA ASP A 43 13.62 12.68 -6.56
C ASP A 43 12.86 14.02 -6.66
N PHE A 44 12.25 14.44 -5.55
CA PHE A 44 11.84 15.83 -5.34
C PHE A 44 12.95 16.62 -4.61
N PRO A 45 12.95 17.98 -4.68
CA PRO A 45 13.96 18.81 -4.03
C PRO A 45 14.15 18.49 -2.54
N ASP A 46 13.05 18.27 -1.83
CA ASP A 46 13.04 18.03 -0.38
C ASP A 46 12.93 16.55 -0.02
N THR A 47 12.45 15.69 -0.94
CA THR A 47 12.15 14.28 -0.63
C THR A 47 12.72 13.36 -1.71
N LYS A 48 13.61 12.43 -1.30
CA LYS A 48 14.41 11.58 -2.18
C LYS A 48 14.17 10.11 -1.94
N TYR A 49 14.55 9.28 -2.90
CA TYR A 49 14.50 7.83 -2.82
C TYR A 49 15.14 7.28 -1.53
N GLU A 50 16.30 7.78 -1.12
CA GLU A 50 16.99 7.32 0.09
C GLU A 50 16.24 7.68 1.38
N HIS A 51 15.45 8.76 1.39
CA HIS A 51 14.60 9.09 2.53
C HIS A 51 13.51 8.03 2.72
N PHE A 52 12.91 7.54 1.63
CA PHE A 52 11.97 6.43 1.68
C PHE A 52 12.65 5.13 2.14
N MET A 53 13.83 4.80 1.61
CA MET A 53 14.57 3.61 2.06
C MET A 53 14.87 3.63 3.57
N ALA A 54 15.41 4.75 4.07
CA ALA A 54 15.72 4.91 5.49
C ALA A 54 14.46 4.83 6.36
N SER A 55 13.38 5.49 5.94
CA SER A 55 12.08 5.44 6.60
C SER A 55 11.50 4.02 6.65
N ALA A 56 11.56 3.26 5.55
CA ALA A 56 11.04 1.89 5.50
C ALA A 56 11.75 0.98 6.51
N VAL A 57 13.08 1.03 6.57
CA VAL A 57 13.87 0.22 7.52
C VAL A 57 13.58 0.62 8.98
N ALA A 58 13.41 1.91 9.25
CA ALA A 58 13.10 2.43 10.59
C ALA A 58 11.76 1.92 11.14
N LEU A 59 10.81 1.55 10.27
CA LEU A 59 9.48 1.09 10.66
C LEU A 59 9.42 -0.38 11.10
N PHE A 60 10.50 -1.15 10.91
CA PHE A 60 10.56 -2.56 11.33
C PHE A 60 10.09 -2.80 12.79
N PRO A 61 10.65 -2.14 13.82
CA PRO A 61 10.24 -2.37 15.20
C PRO A 61 8.76 -2.04 15.45
N VAL A 62 8.22 -1.04 14.76
CA VAL A 62 6.82 -0.60 14.90
C VAL A 62 5.89 -1.65 14.30
N PHE A 63 6.16 -2.13 13.09
CA PHE A 63 5.37 -3.21 12.46
C PHE A 63 5.46 -4.51 13.25
N ARG A 64 6.64 -4.84 13.79
CA ARG A 64 6.82 -6.02 14.64
C ARG A 64 5.96 -5.94 15.90
N TYR A 65 5.91 -4.77 16.54
CA TYR A 65 5.11 -4.59 17.74
C TYR A 65 3.60 -4.59 17.44
N ALA A 66 3.18 -4.02 16.30
CA ALA A 66 1.80 -4.10 15.80
C ALA A 66 1.37 -5.57 15.62
N ALA A 67 2.20 -6.38 14.96
CA ALA A 67 1.95 -7.81 14.79
C ALA A 67 1.87 -8.56 16.12
N LEU A 68 2.76 -8.27 17.07
CA LEU A 68 2.73 -8.87 18.41
C LEU A 68 1.46 -8.52 19.19
N ILE A 69 0.93 -7.30 19.05
CA ILE A 69 -0.36 -6.93 19.63
C ILE A 69 -1.49 -7.78 19.04
N GLY A 70 -1.47 -8.01 17.73
CA GLY A 70 -2.39 -8.92 17.05
C GLY A 70 -2.36 -10.34 17.63
N VAL A 71 -1.15 -10.90 17.78
CA VAL A 71 -0.90 -12.21 18.38
C VAL A 71 -1.44 -12.32 19.81
N THR A 72 -1.29 -11.26 20.61
CA THR A 72 -1.70 -11.26 22.03
C THR A 72 -3.15 -10.85 22.27
N GLY A 73 -3.87 -10.39 21.25
CA GLY A 73 -5.29 -10.03 21.31
C GLY A 73 -5.62 -8.74 22.08
N LYS A 74 -4.63 -7.88 22.39
CA LYS A 74 -4.83 -6.60 23.12
C LYS A 74 -4.86 -5.40 22.17
N THR A 75 -5.83 -5.39 21.27
CA THR A 75 -5.89 -4.49 20.09
C THR A 75 -6.21 -3.03 20.43
N GLY A 76 -7.18 -2.76 21.31
CA GLY A 76 -7.66 -1.41 21.61
C GLY A 76 -6.60 -0.45 22.18
N GLY A 77 -6.60 0.80 21.72
CA GLY A 77 -5.72 1.88 22.22
C GLY A 77 -4.30 1.87 21.67
N ASN A 78 -3.98 0.97 20.74
CA ASN A 78 -2.62 0.84 20.19
C ASN A 78 -2.47 1.36 18.76
N ILE A 79 -3.56 1.54 18.00
CA ILE A 79 -3.48 1.95 16.60
C ILE A 79 -2.89 3.37 16.50
N GLY A 80 -3.52 4.33 17.17
CA GLY A 80 -3.08 5.73 17.11
C GLY A 80 -1.69 5.92 17.71
N ARG A 81 -1.40 5.21 18.82
CA ARG A 81 -0.08 5.20 19.44
C ARG A 81 0.99 4.71 18.46
N LEU A 82 0.77 3.59 17.77
CA LEU A 82 1.74 3.02 16.85
C LEU A 82 1.88 3.83 15.56
N VAL A 83 0.81 4.46 15.08
CA VAL A 83 0.90 5.41 13.97
C VAL A 83 1.81 6.58 14.36
N ARG A 84 1.59 7.17 15.54
CA ARG A 84 2.45 8.25 16.05
C ARG A 84 3.91 7.81 16.20
N GLU A 85 4.16 6.67 16.83
CA GLU A 85 5.50 6.11 17.00
C GLU A 85 6.16 5.80 15.63
N GLY A 86 5.41 5.27 14.66
CA GLY A 86 5.89 5.02 13.30
C GLY A 86 6.29 6.31 12.57
N VAL A 87 5.48 7.35 12.69
CA VAL A 87 5.81 8.68 12.14
C VAL A 87 7.09 9.24 12.78
N GLU A 88 7.19 9.17 14.11
CA GLU A 88 8.36 9.64 14.85
C GLU A 88 9.64 8.90 14.46
N GLU A 89 9.58 7.56 14.40
CA GLU A 89 10.74 6.74 14.02
C GLU A 89 11.12 6.96 12.56
N SER A 90 10.15 7.08 11.65
CA SER A 90 10.41 7.48 10.26
C SER A 90 11.18 8.81 10.20
N MET A 91 10.68 9.85 10.85
CA MET A 91 11.29 11.19 10.84
C MET A 91 12.64 11.25 11.56
N ARG A 92 12.93 10.32 12.46
CA ARG A 92 14.23 10.24 13.15
C ARG A 92 15.35 9.76 12.22
N TRP A 93 15.02 8.97 11.20
CA TRP A 93 16.01 8.33 10.31
C TRP A 93 16.21 9.05 8.98
N GLN A 94 15.37 10.04 8.66
CA GLN A 94 15.45 10.81 7.41
C GLN A 94 14.94 12.24 7.60
N SER A 95 15.29 13.12 6.69
CA SER A 95 15.00 14.57 6.79
C SER A 95 14.11 15.13 5.69
N GLY A 96 13.60 14.28 4.80
CA GLY A 96 12.77 14.66 3.65
C GLY A 96 11.28 14.79 3.90
N GLY A 97 10.86 14.96 5.15
CA GLY A 97 9.45 15.15 5.51
C GLY A 97 8.62 13.87 5.42
N ASN A 98 7.38 13.99 4.95
CA ASN A 98 6.46 12.87 4.86
C ASN A 98 6.83 11.89 3.73
N THR A 99 7.28 10.70 4.12
CA THR A 99 7.57 9.58 3.21
C THR A 99 6.47 8.51 3.21
N HIS A 100 5.93 8.14 4.38
CA HIS A 100 5.07 6.97 4.53
C HIS A 100 3.87 7.16 5.46
N PHE A 101 3.39 8.40 5.71
CA PHE A 101 2.30 8.58 6.68
C PHE A 101 1.04 7.76 6.35
N GLY A 102 0.56 7.81 5.11
CA GLY A 102 -0.62 7.04 4.69
C GLY A 102 -0.37 5.54 4.77
N SER A 103 0.78 5.08 4.30
CA SER A 103 1.22 3.68 4.42
C SER A 103 1.30 3.21 5.88
N ILE A 104 1.87 4.00 6.81
CA ILE A 104 1.89 3.66 8.24
C ILE A 104 0.47 3.51 8.76
N LEU A 105 -0.42 4.45 8.43
CA LEU A 105 -1.81 4.43 8.88
C LEU A 105 -2.56 3.18 8.37
N LEU A 106 -2.27 2.71 7.15
CA LEU A 106 -2.83 1.48 6.60
C LEU A 106 -2.16 0.21 7.18
N PHE A 107 -0.84 0.21 7.36
CA PHE A 107 -0.06 -0.98 7.71
C PHE A 107 -0.23 -1.40 9.16
N ILE A 108 -0.41 -0.46 10.10
CA ILE A 108 -0.58 -0.79 11.52
C ILE A 108 -1.76 -1.75 11.76
N PRO A 109 -3.01 -1.41 11.37
CA PRO A 109 -4.13 -2.33 11.54
C PRO A 109 -4.00 -3.62 10.71
N LEU A 110 -3.39 -3.58 9.52
CA LEU A 110 -3.12 -4.78 8.72
C LEU A 110 -2.09 -5.71 9.39
N ALA A 111 -1.03 -5.17 10.00
CA ALA A 111 -0.02 -5.94 10.72
C ALA A 111 -0.61 -6.56 11.99
N MET A 112 -1.45 -5.81 12.72
CA MET A 112 -2.22 -6.34 13.85
C MET A 112 -3.17 -7.46 13.39
N ALA A 113 -3.87 -7.28 12.26
CA ALA A 113 -4.78 -8.28 11.72
C ALA A 113 -4.04 -9.55 11.30
N ALA A 114 -2.91 -9.42 10.60
CA ALA A 114 -2.04 -10.54 10.25
C ALA A 114 -1.58 -11.27 11.52
N GLY A 115 -1.11 -10.54 12.54
CA GLY A 115 -0.76 -11.09 13.85
C GLY A 115 -1.89 -11.89 14.49
N LYS A 116 -3.13 -11.40 14.39
CA LYS A 116 -4.32 -12.09 14.91
C LYS A 116 -4.66 -13.36 14.12
N SER A 117 -4.34 -13.41 12.83
CA SER A 117 -4.55 -14.56 11.92
C SER A 117 -3.45 -15.64 12.00
N HIS A 118 -2.51 -15.57 12.93
CA HIS A 118 -1.29 -16.41 12.92
C HIS A 118 -1.49 -17.89 13.29
N GLU A 119 -2.53 -18.22 14.05
CA GLU A 119 -2.77 -19.58 14.59
C GLU A 119 -3.61 -20.46 13.66
N GLN A 120 -4.26 -19.87 12.65
CA GLN A 120 -5.08 -20.63 11.72
C GLN A 120 -4.22 -21.34 10.67
N LEU A 121 -4.20 -22.68 10.76
CA LEU A 121 -3.53 -23.58 9.82
C LEU A 121 -3.97 -23.29 8.36
N HIS A 122 -3.10 -22.65 7.58
CA HIS A 122 -3.32 -22.45 6.14
C HIS A 122 -3.06 -23.75 5.35
N ASP A 123 -4.01 -24.68 5.41
CA ASP A 123 -4.30 -25.62 4.30
C ASP A 123 -5.02 -24.88 3.13
N GLY A 124 -5.43 -23.62 3.35
CA GLY A 124 -6.23 -22.84 2.42
C GLY A 124 -5.44 -22.04 1.37
N SER A 125 -6.13 -21.79 0.25
CA SER A 125 -5.76 -20.77 -0.75
C SER A 125 -5.46 -19.40 -0.11
N TYR A 126 -4.61 -18.58 -0.72
CA TYR A 126 -4.38 -17.18 -0.30
C TYR A 126 -5.69 -16.38 -0.16
N THR A 127 -6.73 -16.76 -0.91
CA THR A 127 -8.08 -16.18 -0.82
C THR A 127 -8.67 -16.30 0.59
N ALA A 128 -8.53 -17.45 1.24
CA ALA A 128 -9.07 -17.67 2.59
C ALA A 128 -8.33 -16.81 3.61
N MET A 129 -7.00 -16.73 3.50
CA MET A 129 -6.19 -15.89 4.38
C MET A 129 -6.49 -14.40 4.19
N MET A 130 -6.73 -13.94 2.96
CA MET A 130 -7.17 -12.56 2.71
C MET A 130 -8.52 -12.26 3.36
N MET A 131 -9.49 -13.17 3.24
CA MET A 131 -10.82 -12.98 3.85
C MET A 131 -10.71 -12.85 5.37
N GLU A 132 -9.96 -13.75 6.01
CA GLU A 132 -9.77 -13.75 7.45
C GLU A 132 -9.03 -12.50 7.94
N MET A 133 -7.91 -12.15 7.30
CA MET A 133 -7.17 -10.94 7.66
C MET A 133 -8.03 -9.69 7.50
N ARG A 134 -8.90 -9.64 6.47
CA ARG A 134 -9.83 -8.54 6.26
C ARG A 134 -10.85 -8.45 7.39
N GLU A 135 -11.41 -9.58 7.83
CA GLU A 135 -12.35 -9.63 8.95
C GLU A 135 -11.70 -9.12 10.24
N HIS A 136 -10.49 -9.60 10.56
CA HIS A 136 -9.74 -9.11 11.72
C HIS A 136 -9.38 -7.62 11.61
N ALA A 137 -9.02 -7.12 10.43
CA ALA A 137 -8.73 -5.71 10.23
C ALA A 137 -9.97 -4.82 10.46
N ILE A 138 -11.15 -5.27 10.02
CA ILE A 138 -12.43 -4.59 10.28
C ILE A 138 -12.72 -4.54 11.79
N GLU A 139 -12.54 -5.67 12.48
CA GLU A 139 -12.74 -5.76 13.93
C GLU A 139 -11.80 -4.82 14.68
N ILE A 140 -10.50 -4.86 14.39
CA ILE A 140 -9.47 -3.99 14.99
C ILE A 140 -9.82 -2.51 14.81
N MET A 141 -10.24 -2.11 13.62
CA MET A 141 -10.63 -0.72 13.36
C MET A 141 -11.88 -0.32 14.14
N ARG A 142 -12.90 -1.19 14.23
CA ARG A 142 -14.13 -0.93 15.01
C ARG A 142 -13.89 -0.88 16.52
N GLU A 143 -12.88 -1.58 17.02
CA GLU A 143 -12.47 -1.57 18.43
C GLU A 143 -11.54 -0.39 18.79
N SER A 144 -11.23 0.47 17.83
CA SER A 144 -10.41 1.64 18.07
C SER A 144 -11.04 2.58 19.11
N THR A 145 -10.19 3.35 19.78
CA THR A 145 -10.58 4.12 20.96
C THR A 145 -10.50 5.62 20.70
N VAL A 146 -11.00 6.42 21.66
CA VAL A 146 -10.82 7.88 21.67
C VAL A 146 -9.33 8.23 21.76
N GLU A 147 -8.56 7.46 22.54
CA GLU A 147 -7.11 7.65 22.64
C GLU A 147 -6.42 7.44 21.29
N ASP A 148 -6.86 6.44 20.50
CA ASP A 148 -6.34 6.23 19.15
C ASP A 148 -6.58 7.46 18.25
N ALA A 149 -7.76 8.09 18.34
CA ALA A 149 -8.07 9.32 17.62
C ALA A 149 -7.14 10.47 18.04
N VAL A 150 -6.99 10.70 19.34
CA VAL A 150 -6.11 11.75 19.89
C VAL A 150 -4.67 11.54 19.42
N GLN A 151 -4.18 10.30 19.42
CA GLN A 151 -2.82 10.01 18.99
C GLN A 151 -2.62 10.16 17.48
N LEU A 152 -3.64 9.93 16.65
CA LEU A 152 -3.59 10.27 15.24
C LEU A 152 -3.43 11.79 15.02
N TYR A 153 -4.16 12.63 15.77
CA TYR A 153 -4.01 14.10 15.68
C TYR A 153 -2.61 14.54 16.08
N ASN A 154 -2.05 13.94 17.14
CA ASN A 154 -0.65 14.18 17.53
C ASN A 154 0.35 13.74 16.46
N ALA A 155 0.07 12.66 15.73
CA ALA A 155 0.91 12.20 14.63
C ALA A 155 0.91 13.20 13.45
N PHE A 156 -0.25 13.77 13.09
CA PHE A 156 -0.35 14.79 12.04
C PHE A 156 0.53 16.01 12.31
N GLN A 157 0.56 16.49 13.56
CA GLN A 157 1.40 17.63 13.97
C GLN A 157 2.89 17.36 13.80
N LYS A 158 3.33 16.10 13.92
CA LYS A 158 4.74 15.69 13.79
C LYS A 158 5.15 15.38 12.35
N ALA A 159 4.23 14.87 11.54
CA ALA A 159 4.52 14.32 10.22
C ALA A 159 4.70 15.38 9.11
N ASN A 160 4.44 16.66 9.39
CA ASN A 160 4.34 17.73 8.38
C ASN A 160 3.47 17.31 7.17
N VAL A 161 2.36 16.61 7.46
CA VAL A 161 1.46 16.07 6.44
C VAL A 161 0.55 17.16 5.94
N ARG A 162 0.33 17.18 4.62
CA ARG A 162 -0.66 18.04 4.00
C ARG A 162 -2.05 17.42 4.22
N VAL A 163 -2.90 18.16 4.91
CA VAL A 163 -4.29 17.81 5.20
C VAL A 163 -5.23 18.84 4.59
N GLN A 164 -6.37 18.39 4.09
CA GLN A 164 -7.41 19.28 3.59
C GLN A 164 -8.01 20.10 4.73
N HIS A 165 -8.43 21.33 4.43
CA HIS A 165 -9.30 22.07 5.34
C HIS A 165 -10.67 21.43 5.43
N VAL A 166 -11.12 21.18 6.65
CA VAL A 166 -12.43 20.63 6.95
C VAL A 166 -13.09 21.47 8.04
N ASP A 167 -14.40 21.63 7.97
CA ASP A 167 -15.13 22.53 8.89
C ASP A 167 -15.34 21.90 10.28
N ASP A 168 -15.33 20.56 10.37
CA ASP A 168 -15.43 19.81 11.63
C ASP A 168 -14.12 19.07 11.91
N LEU A 169 -13.56 19.26 13.11
CA LEU A 169 -12.36 18.58 13.62
C LEU A 169 -11.11 18.73 12.71
N ASP A 170 -10.85 19.92 12.20
CA ASP A 170 -9.62 20.19 11.44
C ASP A 170 -8.38 19.87 12.29
N VAL A 171 -7.44 19.08 11.75
CA VAL A 171 -6.22 18.70 12.49
C VAL A 171 -5.31 19.90 12.80
N ARG A 172 -5.54 21.05 12.18
CA ARG A 172 -4.83 22.31 12.45
C ARG A 172 -5.52 23.16 13.50
N ASP A 173 -6.75 22.83 13.88
CA ASP A 173 -7.45 23.49 14.97
C ASP A 173 -6.88 23.01 16.31
N PRO A 174 -6.29 23.90 17.14
CA PRO A 174 -5.77 23.52 18.45
C PRO A 174 -6.83 22.95 19.40
N ASP A 175 -8.11 23.24 19.19
CA ASP A 175 -9.22 22.75 20.01
C ASP A 175 -9.82 21.42 19.51
N ALA A 176 -9.41 20.92 18.34
CA ALA A 176 -9.95 19.68 17.79
C ALA A 176 -9.78 18.48 18.73
N VAL A 177 -8.64 18.37 19.42
CA VAL A 177 -8.39 17.31 20.41
C VAL A 177 -9.35 17.40 21.60
N ASN A 178 -9.63 18.62 22.10
CA ASN A 178 -10.59 18.82 23.18
C ASN A 178 -12.01 18.43 22.74
N GLU A 179 -12.37 18.74 21.50
CA GLU A 179 -13.66 18.41 20.92
C GLU A 179 -13.85 16.89 20.72
N ILE A 180 -12.80 16.18 20.28
CA ILE A 180 -12.77 14.71 20.19
C ILE A 180 -13.03 14.08 21.55
N LEU A 181 -12.33 14.54 22.59
CA LEU A 181 -12.49 14.06 23.96
C LEU A 181 -13.90 14.36 24.50
N ARG A 182 -14.42 15.56 24.24
CA ARG A 182 -15.76 15.98 24.68
C ARG A 182 -16.87 15.16 24.02
N ARG A 183 -16.74 14.87 22.72
CA ARG A 183 -17.70 14.06 21.95
C ARG A 183 -17.51 12.55 22.15
N GLY A 184 -16.37 12.12 22.70
CA GLY A 184 -16.04 10.71 22.88
C GLY A 184 -15.86 9.96 21.56
N LEU A 185 -15.30 10.61 20.54
CA LEU A 185 -15.15 10.03 19.20
C LEU A 185 -13.96 9.10 19.13
N THR A 186 -14.17 7.87 18.67
CA THR A 186 -13.11 6.91 18.41
C THR A 186 -12.38 7.21 17.10
N LEU A 187 -11.23 6.58 16.88
CA LEU A 187 -10.53 6.70 15.59
C LEU A 187 -11.43 6.28 14.41
N HIS A 188 -12.22 5.22 14.56
CA HIS A 188 -13.19 4.80 13.55
C HIS A 188 -14.25 5.87 13.27
N ASP A 189 -14.76 6.56 14.30
CA ASP A 189 -15.75 7.63 14.13
C ASP A 189 -15.16 8.81 13.34
N ILE A 190 -13.93 9.21 13.69
CA ILE A 190 -13.22 10.29 12.99
C ILE A 190 -13.01 9.96 11.52
N LEU A 191 -12.47 8.77 11.23
CA LEU A 191 -12.22 8.35 9.86
C LEU A 191 -13.53 8.15 9.08
N SER A 192 -14.64 7.85 9.75
CA SER A 192 -15.97 7.76 9.12
C SER A 192 -16.46 9.12 8.60
N ILE A 193 -16.10 10.22 9.27
CA ILE A 193 -16.42 11.59 8.82
C ILE A 193 -15.68 11.90 7.51
N SER A 194 -14.42 11.48 7.39
CA SER A 194 -13.58 11.76 6.22
C SER A 194 -13.68 10.73 5.08
N ALA A 195 -14.25 9.55 5.32
CA ALA A 195 -14.31 8.44 4.35
C ALA A 195 -14.96 8.79 3.00
N SER A 196 -15.79 9.82 2.92
CA SER A 196 -16.43 10.24 1.66
C SER A 196 -15.52 11.03 0.71
N TYR A 197 -14.42 11.60 1.22
CA TYR A 197 -13.50 12.44 0.45
C TYR A 197 -12.01 12.10 0.64
N ASP A 198 -11.67 11.20 1.58
CA ASP A 198 -10.31 10.70 1.81
C ASP A 198 -10.26 9.18 1.62
N THR A 199 -9.45 8.72 0.67
CA THR A 199 -9.39 7.30 0.28
C THR A 199 -8.78 6.44 1.37
N VAL A 200 -7.80 6.93 2.13
CA VAL A 200 -7.17 6.19 3.22
C VAL A 200 -8.17 5.96 4.36
N SER A 201 -8.94 6.98 4.71
CA SER A 201 -10.07 6.88 5.64
C SER A 201 -11.12 5.88 5.17
N ALA A 202 -11.46 5.90 3.88
CA ALA A 202 -12.39 4.95 3.27
C ALA A 202 -11.90 3.50 3.34
N GLU A 203 -10.59 3.24 3.19
CA GLU A 203 -10.01 1.92 3.38
C GLU A 203 -10.17 1.45 4.83
N LEU A 204 -9.75 2.29 5.79
CA LEU A 204 -9.72 1.95 7.21
C LEU A 204 -11.12 1.65 7.76
N VAL A 205 -12.13 2.39 7.33
CA VAL A 205 -13.53 2.18 7.72
C VAL A 205 -14.20 1.05 6.92
N GLY A 206 -13.84 0.90 5.64
CA GLY A 206 -14.45 -0.05 4.71
C GLY A 206 -13.85 -1.46 4.71
N GLY A 207 -12.82 -1.70 5.53
CA GLY A 207 -12.10 -2.98 5.55
C GLY A 207 -11.21 -3.17 4.32
N PHE A 208 -10.46 -2.14 3.94
CA PHE A 208 -9.39 -2.15 2.95
C PHE A 208 -9.78 -2.70 1.55
N PRO A 209 -10.95 -2.33 0.99
CA PRO A 209 -11.44 -2.95 -0.25
C PRO A 209 -10.47 -2.81 -1.44
N ARG A 210 -9.74 -1.69 -1.55
CA ARG A 210 -8.76 -1.50 -2.63
C ARG A 210 -7.50 -2.29 -2.36
N SER A 211 -6.96 -2.22 -1.16
CA SER A 211 -5.70 -2.89 -0.81
C SER A 211 -5.83 -4.41 -1.04
N PHE A 212 -6.94 -5.03 -0.60
CA PHE A 212 -7.20 -6.45 -0.87
C PHE A 212 -7.44 -6.74 -2.36
N LYS A 213 -8.20 -5.91 -3.08
CA LYS A 213 -8.40 -6.07 -4.53
C LYS A 213 -7.09 -6.04 -5.30
N TYR A 214 -6.20 -5.11 -4.99
CA TYR A 214 -4.92 -4.98 -5.68
C TYR A 214 -3.89 -6.02 -5.22
N ALA A 215 -3.99 -6.53 -3.99
CA ALA A 215 -3.18 -7.66 -3.55
C ALA A 215 -3.51 -8.92 -4.37
N ASP A 216 -4.81 -9.18 -4.59
CA ASP A 216 -5.30 -10.26 -5.44
C ASP A 216 -4.76 -10.12 -6.87
N LEU A 217 -4.89 -8.93 -7.48
CA LEU A 217 -4.33 -8.64 -8.80
C LEU A 217 -2.80 -8.89 -8.88
N ILE A 218 -2.04 -8.44 -7.88
CA ILE A 218 -0.59 -8.64 -7.82
C ILE A 218 -0.25 -10.14 -7.76
N LEU A 219 -0.97 -10.92 -6.94
CA LEU A 219 -0.77 -12.36 -6.84
C LEU A 219 -1.14 -13.10 -8.13
N GLU A 220 -2.28 -12.75 -8.75
CA GLU A 220 -2.73 -13.35 -10.01
C GLU A 220 -1.70 -13.13 -11.14
N MET A 221 -1.23 -11.88 -11.30
CA MET A 221 -0.22 -11.52 -12.30
C MET A 221 1.15 -12.16 -12.02
N SER A 222 1.49 -12.36 -10.76
CA SER A 222 2.74 -13.02 -10.37
C SER A 222 2.68 -14.55 -10.53
N SER A 223 1.49 -15.15 -10.41
CA SER A 223 1.26 -16.60 -10.50
C SER A 223 1.09 -17.10 -11.93
N THR A 224 0.43 -16.33 -12.79
CA THR A 224 0.15 -16.66 -14.21
C THR A 224 1.42 -16.79 -15.07
N CYS A 225 2.59 -16.43 -14.54
CA CYS A 225 3.89 -16.68 -15.16
C CYS A 225 4.41 -18.12 -15.06
N THR A 226 3.68 -19.05 -14.42
CA THR A 226 4.14 -20.43 -14.24
C THR A 226 3.30 -21.51 -14.92
N ASP A 227 2.08 -21.21 -15.40
CA ASP A 227 1.20 -22.26 -15.91
C ASP A 227 0.68 -22.00 -17.34
N THR A 228 1.14 -22.82 -18.27
CA THR A 228 0.75 -22.83 -19.69
C THR A 228 -0.69 -23.29 -19.92
N ARG A 229 -1.43 -23.67 -18.87
CA ARG A 229 -2.78 -24.26 -18.98
C ARG A 229 -3.95 -23.29 -18.95
N MET A 230 -3.75 -22.01 -18.63
CA MET A 230 -4.83 -21.01 -18.65
C MET A 230 -5.09 -20.42 -20.06
N GLN A 231 -5.00 -21.26 -21.08
CA GLN A 231 -5.13 -20.87 -22.50
C GLN A 231 -6.52 -21.17 -23.09
N CYS A 232 -7.49 -21.59 -22.28
CA CYS A 232 -8.74 -22.14 -22.79
C CYS A 232 -9.90 -21.15 -23.02
N ASN A 233 -9.81 -19.88 -22.58
CA ASN A 233 -10.90 -18.90 -22.77
C ASN A 233 -10.52 -17.67 -23.62
N LEU A 234 -9.55 -17.78 -24.51
CA LEU A 234 -9.22 -16.71 -25.46
C LEU A 234 -9.60 -17.08 -26.90
N THR A 235 -10.14 -16.09 -27.62
CA THR A 235 -10.55 -16.14 -29.04
C THR A 235 -9.45 -16.72 -29.95
N GLU A 236 -9.83 -17.30 -31.09
CA GLU A 236 -8.91 -18.00 -32.03
C GLU A 236 -7.62 -17.24 -32.40
N ILE A 237 -7.66 -15.90 -32.42
CA ILE A 237 -6.50 -15.04 -32.66
C ILE A 237 -5.42 -15.22 -31.56
N ALA A 238 -5.83 -15.40 -30.31
CA ALA A 238 -4.92 -15.62 -29.18
C ALA A 238 -4.28 -17.02 -29.20
N ARG A 239 -4.97 -18.03 -29.74
CA ARG A 239 -4.41 -19.39 -29.92
C ARG A 239 -3.31 -19.43 -30.97
N HIS A 240 -3.41 -18.62 -32.02
CA HIS A 240 -2.36 -18.54 -33.04
C HIS A 240 -1.10 -17.85 -32.51
N ASN A 241 -1.25 -16.83 -31.66
CA ASN A 241 -0.14 -16.14 -31.01
C ASN A 241 0.49 -16.97 -29.86
N ALA A 242 -0.30 -17.80 -29.16
CA ALA A 242 0.18 -18.69 -28.12
C ALA A 242 1.21 -19.73 -28.60
N ARG A 243 1.11 -20.21 -29.85
CA ARG A 243 2.02 -21.24 -30.39
C ARG A 243 3.44 -20.75 -30.65
N ARG A 244 3.71 -19.44 -30.64
CA ARG A 244 5.05 -18.86 -30.73
C ARG A 244 5.67 -18.53 -29.35
N ARG A 245 4.93 -18.70 -28.26
CA ARG A 245 5.35 -18.29 -26.92
C ARG A 245 6.04 -19.43 -26.18
N HIS A 246 7.32 -19.58 -26.47
CA HIS A 246 8.28 -20.24 -25.58
C HIS A 246 9.31 -19.21 -25.13
N ILE A 247 8.88 -18.30 -24.25
CA ILE A 247 9.78 -17.45 -23.48
C ILE A 247 9.43 -17.72 -22.02
N SER A 248 10.34 -18.39 -21.32
CA SER A 248 10.30 -18.48 -19.86
C SER A 248 10.60 -17.08 -19.32
N GLY A 249 9.62 -16.40 -18.76
CA GLY A 249 9.82 -15.09 -18.16
C GLY A 249 8.77 -14.85 -17.09
N LYS A 250 9.17 -14.93 -15.82
CA LYS A 250 8.39 -14.32 -14.75
C LYS A 250 8.31 -12.81 -15.03
N HIS A 251 7.13 -12.20 -14.92
CA HIS A 251 7.01 -10.74 -14.90
C HIS A 251 7.90 -10.23 -13.76
N ILE A 252 8.71 -9.20 -14.03
CA ILE A 252 9.52 -8.57 -12.98
C ILE A 252 8.53 -7.89 -12.03
N ILE A 253 8.67 -8.10 -10.72
CA ILE A 253 7.72 -7.55 -9.73
C ILE A 253 7.48 -6.05 -9.90
N SER A 254 8.50 -5.30 -10.32
CA SER A 254 8.42 -3.88 -10.65
C SER A 254 7.34 -3.57 -11.68
N ASP A 255 7.20 -4.39 -12.72
CA ASP A 255 6.19 -4.20 -13.76
C ASP A 255 4.78 -4.47 -13.24
N VAL A 256 4.63 -5.52 -12.41
CA VAL A 256 3.35 -5.86 -11.78
C VAL A 256 2.88 -4.73 -10.86
N ILE A 257 3.79 -4.19 -10.04
CA ILE A 257 3.50 -3.05 -9.17
C ILE A 257 3.14 -1.81 -9.99
N SER A 258 3.92 -1.50 -11.04
CA SER A 258 3.67 -0.35 -11.90
C SER A 258 2.32 -0.46 -12.61
N TYR A 259 1.96 -1.64 -13.11
CA TYR A 259 0.64 -1.90 -13.68
C TYR A 259 -0.47 -1.71 -12.65
N ALA A 260 -0.36 -2.31 -11.46
CA ALA A 260 -1.36 -2.20 -10.41
C ALA A 260 -1.58 -0.72 -10.02
N TYR A 261 -0.51 0.05 -9.91
CA TYR A 261 -0.54 1.48 -9.63
C TYR A 261 -1.25 2.28 -10.73
N ILE A 262 -0.90 2.06 -12.01
CA ILE A 262 -1.55 2.77 -13.13
C ILE A 262 -3.02 2.33 -13.29
N HIS A 263 -3.32 1.06 -13.03
CA HIS A 263 -4.68 0.53 -13.01
C HIS A 263 -5.53 1.20 -11.92
N LEU A 264 -4.96 1.44 -10.74
CA LEU A 264 -5.59 2.21 -9.68
C LEU A 264 -5.85 3.66 -10.11
N LEU A 265 -4.83 4.34 -10.64
CA LEU A 265 -4.99 5.71 -11.14
C LEU A 265 -6.05 5.83 -12.23
N ALA A 266 -6.18 4.86 -13.12
CA ALA A 266 -7.21 4.88 -14.16
C ALA A 266 -8.63 4.63 -13.61
N SER A 267 -8.74 3.92 -12.48
CA SER A 267 -10.01 3.50 -11.91
C SER A 267 -10.68 4.61 -11.10
N GLU A 268 -9.91 5.45 -10.41
CA GLU A 268 -10.45 6.47 -9.51
C GLU A 268 -9.53 7.69 -9.36
N GLU A 269 -10.10 8.81 -8.88
CA GLU A 269 -9.34 10.05 -8.61
C GLU A 269 -8.48 9.89 -7.35
N ASP A 270 -7.21 10.31 -7.44
CA ASP A 270 -6.29 10.31 -6.31
C ASP A 270 -6.62 11.49 -5.37
N THR A 271 -6.89 11.19 -4.11
CA THR A 271 -7.32 12.19 -3.12
C THR A 271 -6.18 13.11 -2.70
N PHE A 272 -4.92 12.66 -2.66
CA PHE A 272 -3.78 13.56 -2.45
C PHE A 272 -3.61 14.57 -3.59
N VAL A 273 -3.72 14.12 -4.84
CA VAL A 273 -3.71 15.04 -6.00
C VAL A 273 -4.87 16.01 -5.91
N ARG A 274 -6.07 15.54 -5.56
CA ARG A 274 -7.26 16.38 -5.43
C ARG A 274 -7.09 17.44 -4.34
N MET A 275 -6.56 17.09 -3.19
CA MET A 275 -6.29 18.02 -2.09
C MET A 275 -5.25 19.08 -2.47
N LYS A 276 -4.20 18.69 -3.21
CA LYS A 276 -3.07 19.57 -3.55
C LYS A 276 -3.31 20.43 -4.80
N PHE A 277 -4.02 19.91 -5.80
CA PHE A 277 -4.17 20.52 -7.14
C PHE A 277 -5.62 20.71 -7.59
N GLY A 278 -6.60 20.27 -6.79
CA GLY A 278 -8.02 20.38 -7.11
C GLY A 278 -8.57 19.24 -7.96
N ALA A 279 -9.90 19.23 -8.08
CA ALA A 279 -10.67 18.16 -8.75
C ALA A 279 -10.34 18.02 -10.25
N GLU A 280 -10.12 19.14 -10.95
CA GLU A 280 -9.80 19.12 -12.37
C GLU A 280 -8.48 18.38 -12.64
N LYS A 281 -7.43 18.67 -11.86
CA LYS A 281 -6.13 18.04 -12.03
C LYS A 281 -6.14 16.57 -11.62
N SER A 282 -6.88 16.20 -10.56
CA SER A 282 -7.03 14.79 -10.18
C SER A 282 -7.79 13.99 -11.25
N ARG A 283 -8.85 14.57 -11.82
CA ARG A 283 -9.57 13.97 -12.96
C ARG A 283 -8.68 13.79 -14.17
N TYR A 284 -7.85 14.79 -14.48
CA TYR A 284 -6.88 14.72 -15.57
C TYR A 284 -5.91 13.55 -15.40
N VAL A 285 -5.31 13.38 -14.22
CA VAL A 285 -4.44 12.22 -13.91
C VAL A 285 -5.16 10.90 -14.19
N ARG A 286 -6.39 10.75 -13.70
CA ARG A 286 -7.18 9.53 -13.92
C ARG A 286 -7.46 9.27 -15.40
N GLU A 287 -7.85 10.29 -16.15
CA GLU A 287 -8.15 10.19 -17.58
C GLU A 287 -6.91 9.83 -18.40
N ARG A 288 -5.75 10.45 -18.09
CA ARG A 288 -4.47 10.14 -18.73
C ARG A 288 -4.01 8.71 -18.45
N ALA A 289 -4.15 8.24 -17.20
CA ALA A 289 -3.89 6.84 -16.86
C ALA A 289 -4.82 5.87 -17.62
N ALA A 290 -6.11 6.20 -17.74
CA ALA A 290 -7.06 5.38 -18.50
C ALA A 290 -6.76 5.34 -20.00
N GLU A 291 -6.31 6.45 -20.59
CA GLU A 291 -5.81 6.51 -21.97
C GLU A 291 -4.56 5.66 -22.16
N LEU A 292 -3.61 5.73 -21.23
CA LEU A 292 -2.40 4.92 -21.23
C LEU A 292 -2.74 3.43 -21.22
N LEU A 293 -3.64 2.97 -20.33
CA LEU A 293 -4.05 1.56 -20.30
C LEU A 293 -4.71 1.10 -21.59
N LYS A 294 -5.51 1.95 -22.24
CA LYS A 294 -6.10 1.66 -23.56
C LYS A 294 -5.01 1.51 -24.62
N LYS A 295 -4.00 2.38 -24.64
CA LYS A 295 -2.86 2.28 -25.58
C LYS A 295 -2.04 1.00 -25.35
N LEU A 296 -1.86 0.61 -24.09
CA LEU A 296 -1.15 -0.61 -23.70
C LEU A 296 -2.00 -1.89 -23.89
N ASN A 297 -3.21 -1.80 -24.45
CA ASN A 297 -4.17 -2.91 -24.57
C ASN A 297 -4.41 -3.67 -23.25
N GLY A 298 -4.30 -2.98 -22.12
CA GLY A 298 -4.49 -3.56 -20.79
C GLY A 298 -3.42 -4.56 -20.35
N TYR A 299 -2.29 -4.70 -21.05
CA TYR A 299 -1.22 -5.61 -20.64
C TYR A 299 0.19 -5.02 -20.79
N PHE A 300 0.98 -5.17 -19.74
CA PHE A 300 2.43 -4.97 -19.75
C PHE A 300 3.10 -6.24 -20.33
N VAL A 301 2.89 -6.54 -21.62
CA VAL A 301 3.51 -7.74 -22.21
C VAL A 301 4.94 -7.45 -22.69
N TYR A 302 5.92 -8.10 -22.06
CA TYR A 302 7.25 -8.35 -22.61
C TYR A 302 7.18 -9.39 -23.73
N ASP A 303 6.41 -9.16 -24.80
CA ASP A 303 6.25 -10.21 -25.82
C ASP A 303 7.20 -10.07 -27.01
N ASN A 304 7.90 -8.95 -27.21
CA ASN A 304 8.91 -8.84 -28.25
C ASN A 304 9.93 -7.73 -27.93
N VAL A 305 11.22 -8.08 -27.93
CA VAL A 305 12.37 -7.18 -27.74
C VAL A 305 12.36 -5.97 -28.69
N TYR A 306 11.62 -6.05 -29.80
CA TYR A 306 11.51 -4.98 -30.80
C TYR A 306 10.34 -4.00 -30.59
N ASP A 307 9.29 -4.35 -29.84
CA ASP A 307 8.11 -3.47 -29.61
C ASP A 307 8.09 -2.89 -28.18
N ASN A 308 8.92 -3.45 -27.29
CA ASN A 308 8.92 -3.13 -25.85
C ASN A 308 9.47 -1.74 -25.52
N HIS A 309 10.33 -1.17 -26.37
CA HIS A 309 10.80 0.21 -26.18
C HIS A 309 9.65 1.22 -26.24
N ASN A 310 8.55 0.90 -26.93
CA ASN A 310 7.47 1.86 -27.13
C ASN A 310 6.53 1.93 -25.91
N ASN A 311 6.24 0.80 -25.25
CA ASN A 311 5.35 0.76 -24.08
C ASN A 311 5.97 1.39 -22.83
N TYR A 312 7.23 1.04 -22.52
CA TYR A 312 7.97 1.68 -21.44
C TYR A 312 8.06 3.19 -21.68
N ASN A 313 8.36 3.61 -22.91
CA ASN A 313 8.40 5.02 -23.30
C ASN A 313 7.05 5.74 -23.11
N GLU A 314 5.90 5.10 -23.34
CA GLU A 314 4.60 5.74 -23.06
C GLU A 314 4.33 5.90 -21.56
N ILE A 315 4.75 4.94 -20.73
CA ILE A 315 4.61 5.05 -19.27
C ILE A 315 5.59 6.08 -18.72
N GLU A 316 6.85 6.07 -19.18
CA GLU A 316 7.87 7.07 -18.84
C GLU A 316 7.45 8.47 -19.26
N LYS A 317 6.86 8.65 -20.45
CA LYS A 317 6.27 9.93 -20.85
C LYS A 317 5.18 10.40 -19.89
N TYR A 318 4.33 9.49 -19.42
CA TYR A 318 3.29 9.83 -18.46
C TYR A 318 3.88 10.14 -17.08
N ASP A 319 4.93 9.44 -16.67
CA ASP A 319 5.71 9.72 -15.48
C ASP A 319 6.34 11.12 -15.54
N ASP A 320 7.11 11.39 -16.59
CA ASP A 320 7.73 12.68 -16.88
C ASP A 320 6.71 13.82 -16.96
N GLU A 321 5.53 13.56 -17.53
CA GLU A 321 4.42 14.52 -17.58
C GLU A 321 3.98 14.90 -16.16
N LEU A 322 3.74 13.93 -15.27
CA LEU A 322 3.33 14.22 -13.90
C LEU A 322 4.47 14.89 -13.10
N ILE A 323 5.70 14.41 -13.25
CA ILE A 323 6.91 14.96 -12.63
C ILE A 323 7.09 16.43 -13.01
N THR A 324 6.99 16.76 -14.31
CA THR A 324 7.16 18.12 -14.82
C THR A 324 6.12 19.08 -14.24
N HIS A 325 4.92 18.58 -13.97
CA HIS A 325 3.86 19.36 -13.32
C HIS A 325 3.92 19.31 -11.78
N GLY A 326 4.88 18.59 -11.19
CA GLY A 326 5.01 18.39 -9.75
C GLY A 326 3.87 17.59 -9.11
N ILE A 327 3.13 16.81 -9.91
CA ILE A 327 1.96 16.05 -9.49
C ILE A 327 2.40 14.69 -8.97
N ASN A 328 2.05 14.39 -7.72
CA ASN A 328 2.39 13.14 -7.08
C ASN A 328 1.11 12.43 -6.56
N PRO A 329 0.68 11.32 -7.19
CA PRO A 329 -0.45 10.53 -6.70
C PRO A 329 -0.07 9.67 -5.48
N GLY A 330 0.12 10.35 -4.35
CA GLY A 330 0.60 9.76 -3.09
C GLY A 330 -0.39 8.76 -2.48
N THR A 331 -1.70 9.03 -2.54
CA THR A 331 -2.68 8.12 -1.94
C THR A 331 -2.71 6.78 -2.67
N SER A 332 -2.63 6.81 -4.00
CA SER A 332 -2.56 5.61 -4.83
C SER A 332 -1.28 4.79 -4.53
N ALA A 333 -0.16 5.46 -4.26
CA ALA A 333 1.08 4.80 -3.81
C ALA A 333 0.89 4.09 -2.46
N ASP A 334 0.25 4.75 -1.49
CA ASP A 334 -0.05 4.16 -0.17
C ASP A 334 -0.94 2.90 -0.28
N ILE A 335 -1.96 2.93 -1.13
CA ILE A 335 -2.85 1.78 -1.39
C ILE A 335 -2.07 0.62 -2.01
N ILE A 336 -1.20 0.90 -2.98
CA ILE A 336 -0.38 -0.14 -3.63
C ILE A 336 0.66 -0.70 -2.67
N ALA A 337 1.25 0.11 -1.80
CA ALA A 337 2.11 -0.38 -0.71
C ALA A 337 1.35 -1.37 0.18
N ALA A 338 0.10 -1.04 0.57
CA ALA A 338 -0.73 -1.93 1.39
C ALA A 338 -1.11 -3.21 0.64
N ALA A 339 -1.39 -3.12 -0.66
CA ALA A 339 -1.63 -4.27 -1.51
C ALA A 339 -0.41 -5.20 -1.61
N ILE A 340 0.80 -4.65 -1.78
CA ILE A 340 2.04 -5.43 -1.79
C ILE A 340 2.26 -6.11 -0.43
N PHE A 341 2.01 -5.39 0.67
CA PHE A 341 2.13 -5.96 2.02
C PHE A 341 1.21 -7.17 2.21
N ILE A 342 -0.06 -7.03 1.84
CA ILE A 342 -1.04 -8.13 1.87
C ILE A 342 -0.59 -9.28 0.96
N ALA A 343 -0.11 -8.99 -0.25
CA ALA A 343 0.36 -10.02 -1.19
C ALA A 343 1.58 -10.81 -0.65
N LEU A 344 2.53 -10.12 0.00
CA LEU A 344 3.69 -10.76 0.64
C LEU A 344 3.27 -11.67 1.80
N LEU A 345 2.35 -11.22 2.65
CA LEU A 345 1.73 -12.06 3.68
C LEU A 345 1.02 -13.26 3.05
N CYS A 346 0.44 -13.07 1.86
CA CYS A 346 -0.20 -14.08 1.01
C CYS A 346 0.73 -14.98 0.21
N GLY A 347 2.04 -14.95 0.49
CA GLY A 347 2.99 -15.89 -0.09
C GLY A 347 3.55 -15.45 -1.44
N LEU A 348 3.37 -14.18 -1.84
CA LEU A 348 4.15 -13.59 -2.93
C LEU A 348 5.65 -13.76 -2.65
N LYS A 349 6.37 -14.38 -3.59
CA LYS A 349 7.82 -14.54 -3.55
C LYS A 349 8.44 -13.79 -4.72
N ILE A 350 9.49 -13.02 -4.42
CA ILE A 350 10.22 -12.19 -5.38
C ILE A 350 11.37 -12.96 -5.99
#